data_AF-A0A1S8BCJ0-F1
#
_entry.id   AF-A0A1S8BCJ0-F1
#
_cell.length_a   1.000
_cell.length_b   1.000
_cell.length_c   1.000
_cell.angle_alpha   90.00
_cell.angle_beta   90.00
_cell.angle_gamma   90.00
#
_symmetry.space_group_name_H-M   'P 1'
#
loop_
_entity.id
_entity.type
_entity.pdbx_description
1 polymer ?
#
loop_
_entity_poly.entity_id
_entity_poly.type
_entity_poly.pdbx_seq_one_letter_code
_entity_poly.pdbx_strand_id
1 'polypeptide(L)'
;MPSPQPRVNGTRLHAPWFPPYLLTYAIAHSATIVSPDYRLLPEASGLDILSDISSLWSWLFTSLHAYLLLKDPLNTPCGVDLGQIMVSGESAGGWLAIQSALMHPNRIKVILGIFPMLDLGDEHFTRGGRRNINVNTSCLHDEGAPSCTTVAKVPTSTPSKLLLRETTDRASQAKQIVGVGALLDARIIDEHIAAAARARSTHHTGGGGGVISSVTPPARAELSLALFQHGRLGELLGGERELYPLEVLEDKMTMMMRRRCDAAGGGNKTSRFLPPPLCVIHGTDDTVVPVQGSRRFCRAWEKTWRAQQLCDGRAIGDGGAVVKLVLRPGEHGFEATASEEEDGWLREALGWVADRWLS
;
A
#
# COMPACT_ATOMS: atom_id res chain seq x y z
N MET A 1 20.99 -3.39 24.89
CA MET A 1 19.76 -2.89 24.25
C MET A 1 19.29 -3.96 23.28
N PRO A 2 18.09 -4.55 23.40
CA PRO A 2 17.56 -5.37 22.33
C PRO A 2 17.42 -4.49 21.08
N SER A 3 17.86 -5.00 19.92
CA SER A 3 17.70 -4.33 18.64
C SER A 3 16.21 -4.05 18.37
N PRO A 4 15.84 -2.88 17.82
CA PRO A 4 14.46 -2.61 17.46
C PRO A 4 13.98 -3.72 16.50
N GLN A 5 12.93 -4.44 16.88
CA GLN A 5 12.31 -5.43 16.02
C GLN A 5 11.54 -4.70 14.91
N PRO A 6 11.64 -5.12 13.64
CA PRO A 6 10.91 -4.50 12.55
C PRO A 6 9.39 -4.59 12.80
N ARG A 7 8.71 -3.44 12.77
CA ARG A 7 7.28 -3.30 13.05
C ARG A 7 6.43 -3.71 11.85
N VAL A 8 6.38 -5.02 11.61
CA VAL A 8 5.71 -5.59 10.43
C VAL A 8 4.68 -6.63 10.88
N ASN A 9 3.59 -6.22 11.54
CA ASN A 9 2.39 -7.08 11.67
C ASN A 9 1.10 -6.21 11.68
N GLY A 10 -0.04 -6.81 11.36
CA GLY A 10 -1.31 -6.09 11.19
C GLY A 10 -2.27 -6.30 12.36
N THR A 11 -2.22 -5.43 13.37
CA THR A 11 -3.27 -5.37 14.40
C THR A 11 -3.54 -3.92 14.83
N ARG A 12 -4.80 -3.51 14.77
CA ARG A 12 -5.23 -2.14 15.07
C ARG A 12 -5.05 -1.73 16.54
N LEU A 13 -5.12 -2.68 17.47
CA LEU A 13 -5.11 -2.39 18.91
C LEU A 13 -3.74 -2.58 19.57
N HIS A 14 -2.68 -2.79 18.81
CA HIS A 14 -1.34 -2.84 19.38
C HIS A 14 -0.82 -1.43 19.66
N ALA A 15 -1.16 -0.94 20.85
CA ALA A 15 -0.84 0.41 21.32
C ALA A 15 0.64 0.84 21.09
N PRO A 16 1.66 -0.02 21.24
CA PRO A 16 3.05 0.37 20.96
C PRO A 16 3.34 0.81 19.53
N TRP A 17 2.45 0.54 18.58
CA TRP A 17 2.60 0.96 17.18
C TRP A 17 1.74 2.16 16.81
N PHE A 18 0.89 2.64 17.72
CA PHE A 18 0.15 3.86 17.44
C PHE A 18 1.10 5.05 17.63
N PRO A 19 1.32 5.88 16.61
CA PRO A 19 2.22 7.03 16.72
C PRO A 19 1.67 8.04 17.75
N PRO A 20 2.39 8.33 18.85
CA PRO A 20 1.88 9.20 19.91
C PRO A 20 1.49 10.60 19.42
N TYR A 21 2.23 11.14 18.44
CA TYR A 21 1.94 12.44 17.86
C TYR A 21 0.57 12.50 17.18
N LEU A 22 0.08 11.41 16.54
CA LEU A 22 -1.28 11.41 15.96
C LEU A 22 -2.36 11.49 17.04
N LEU A 23 -2.12 10.88 18.21
CA LEU A 23 -3.05 10.96 19.33
C LEU A 23 -3.05 12.37 19.94
N THR A 24 -1.87 12.94 20.20
CA THR A 24 -1.73 14.32 20.67
C THR A 24 -2.41 15.30 19.71
N TYR A 25 -2.19 15.11 18.41
CA TYR A 25 -2.77 15.92 17.37
C TYR A 25 -4.30 15.80 17.30
N ALA A 26 -4.84 14.58 17.40
CA ALA A 26 -6.28 14.36 17.45
C ALA A 26 -6.92 15.02 18.68
N ILE A 27 -6.28 14.92 19.86
CA ILE A 27 -6.75 15.59 21.08
C ILE A 27 -6.73 17.12 20.90
N ALA A 28 -5.63 17.68 20.40
CA ALA A 28 -5.46 19.12 20.22
C ALA A 28 -6.50 19.75 19.27
N HIS A 29 -6.97 18.98 18.28
CA HIS A 29 -7.91 19.45 17.27
C HIS A 29 -9.32 18.83 17.38
N SER A 30 -9.61 18.11 18.48
CA SER A 30 -10.88 17.39 18.67
C SER A 30 -11.25 16.49 17.47
N ALA A 31 -10.24 15.83 16.92
CA ALA A 31 -10.35 15.00 15.73
C ALA A 31 -10.89 13.60 16.08
N THR A 32 -11.73 13.07 15.20
CA THR A 32 -12.13 11.66 15.27
C THR A 32 -11.13 10.80 14.49
N ILE A 33 -10.57 9.79 15.15
CA ILE A 33 -9.70 8.79 14.50
C ILE A 33 -10.56 7.61 14.06
N VAL A 34 -10.54 7.31 12.76
CA VAL A 34 -11.08 6.07 12.20
C VAL A 34 -9.91 5.20 11.77
N SER A 35 -9.75 4.05 12.43
CA SER A 35 -8.71 3.06 12.12
C SER A 35 -9.39 1.77 11.62
N PRO A 36 -9.37 1.47 10.31
CA PRO A 36 -10.09 0.35 9.74
C PRO A 36 -9.33 -0.98 9.91
N ASP A 37 -10.05 -2.05 10.24
CA ASP A 37 -9.55 -3.43 10.15
C ASP A 37 -9.88 -3.98 8.75
N TYR A 38 -8.89 -4.03 7.87
CA TYR A 38 -9.00 -4.62 6.53
C TYR A 38 -8.42 -6.04 6.50
N ARG A 39 -8.82 -6.85 5.52
CA ARG A 39 -8.29 -8.22 5.35
C ARG A 39 -6.78 -8.22 5.16
N LEU A 40 -6.10 -9.28 5.59
CA LEU A 40 -4.64 -9.38 5.50
C LEU A 40 -4.19 -10.45 4.48
N LEU A 41 -3.01 -10.21 3.88
CA LEU A 41 -2.27 -11.24 3.15
C LEU A 41 -1.83 -12.35 4.14
N PRO A 42 -1.72 -13.62 3.71
CA PRO A 42 -1.95 -14.15 2.34
C PRO A 42 -3.39 -14.65 2.08
N GLU A 43 -4.29 -14.62 3.08
CA GLU A 43 -5.64 -15.15 2.93
C GLU A 43 -6.47 -14.34 1.93
N ALA A 44 -6.31 -13.01 1.96
CA ALA A 44 -6.85 -12.09 0.99
C ALA A 44 -5.84 -11.73 -0.11
N SER A 45 -6.34 -11.32 -1.27
CA SER A 45 -5.53 -10.68 -2.33
C SER A 45 -5.37 -9.19 -2.08
N GLY A 46 -4.47 -8.51 -2.80
CA GLY A 46 -4.41 -7.05 -2.75
C GLY A 46 -5.71 -6.38 -3.20
N LEU A 47 -6.43 -6.98 -4.16
CA LEU A 47 -7.73 -6.48 -4.62
C LEU A 47 -8.80 -6.56 -3.53
N ASP A 48 -8.80 -7.65 -2.75
CA ASP A 48 -9.66 -7.80 -1.58
C ASP A 48 -9.40 -6.68 -0.56
N ILE A 49 -8.13 -6.36 -0.32
CA ILE A 49 -7.73 -5.27 0.58
C ILE A 49 -8.25 -3.92 0.04
N LEU A 50 -8.08 -3.63 -1.25
CA LEU A 50 -8.60 -2.40 -1.86
C LEU A 50 -10.13 -2.34 -1.83
N SER A 51 -10.81 -3.48 -1.97
CA SER A 51 -12.27 -3.56 -1.81
C SER A 51 -12.72 -3.21 -0.39
N ASP A 52 -11.97 -3.61 0.64
CA ASP A 52 -12.27 -3.25 2.03
C ASP A 52 -12.07 -1.75 2.26
N ILE A 53 -11.02 -1.16 1.69
CA ILE A 53 -10.80 0.30 1.73
C ILE A 53 -11.91 1.06 1.00
N SER A 54 -12.35 0.59 -0.17
CA SER A 54 -13.49 1.18 -0.87
C SER A 54 -14.79 1.12 -0.03
N SER A 55 -15.00 -0.01 0.66
CA SER A 55 -16.15 -0.18 1.58
C SER A 55 -16.06 0.76 2.78
N LEU A 56 -14.87 0.97 3.35
CA LEU A 56 -14.63 1.96 4.39
C LEU A 56 -15.05 3.36 3.94
N TRP A 57 -14.61 3.80 2.77
CA TRP A 57 -14.97 5.13 2.24
C TRP A 57 -16.46 5.26 1.99
N SER A 58 -17.10 4.21 1.47
CA SER A 58 -18.54 4.15 1.33
C SER A 58 -19.25 4.31 2.67
N TRP A 59 -18.78 3.62 3.72
CA TRP A 59 -19.31 3.74 5.08
C TRP A 59 -19.07 5.13 5.69
N LEU A 60 -17.87 5.70 5.52
CA LEU A 60 -17.54 7.05 6.00
C LEU A 60 -18.53 8.10 5.47
N PHE A 61 -18.87 8.03 4.18
CA PHE A 61 -19.73 9.03 3.54
C PHE A 61 -21.23 8.81 3.73
N THR A 62 -21.66 7.61 4.09
CA THR A 62 -23.08 7.26 4.17
C THR A 62 -23.56 6.99 5.59
N SER A 63 -22.68 6.54 6.47
CA SER A 63 -23.07 5.88 7.72
C SER A 63 -22.37 6.43 8.96
N LEU A 64 -21.15 6.97 8.85
CA LEU A 64 -20.36 7.45 10.01
C LEU A 64 -21.13 8.47 10.85
N HIS A 65 -21.74 9.47 10.22
CA HIS A 65 -22.44 10.53 10.93
C HIS A 65 -23.58 9.98 11.81
N ALA A 66 -24.44 9.14 11.24
CA ALA A 66 -25.52 8.50 11.98
C ALA A 66 -25.00 7.56 13.09
N TYR A 67 -23.91 6.84 12.81
CA TYR A 67 -23.26 5.98 13.80
C TYR A 67 -22.76 6.77 15.01
N LEU A 68 -22.09 7.90 14.80
CA LEU A 68 -21.55 8.72 15.89
C LEU A 68 -22.63 9.40 16.72
N LEU A 69 -23.66 9.96 16.07
CA LEU A 69 -24.82 10.51 16.80
C LEU A 69 -25.51 9.47 17.69
N LEU A 70 -25.51 8.20 17.26
CA LEU A 70 -26.08 7.12 18.05
C LEU A 70 -25.17 6.66 19.20
N LYS A 71 -23.84 6.62 18.98
CA LYS A 71 -22.88 6.02 19.92
C LYS A 71 -22.28 6.99 20.91
N ASP A 72 -22.12 8.25 20.52
CA ASP A 72 -21.54 9.29 21.36
C ASP A 72 -22.21 10.67 21.14
N PRO A 73 -23.53 10.77 21.42
CA PRO A 73 -24.29 11.99 21.17
C PRO A 73 -23.80 13.20 21.97
N LEU A 74 -23.10 12.99 23.10
CA LEU A 74 -22.64 14.07 23.97
C LEU A 74 -21.35 14.71 23.43
N ASN A 75 -20.40 13.91 22.93
CA ASN A 75 -19.15 14.44 22.40
C ASN A 75 -19.20 14.73 20.89
N THR A 76 -20.18 14.15 20.16
CA THR A 76 -20.33 14.35 18.72
C THR A 76 -21.73 14.85 18.32
N PRO A 77 -22.29 15.89 18.97
CA PRO A 77 -23.69 16.31 18.74
C PRO A 77 -23.96 16.81 17.31
N CYS A 78 -22.92 17.23 16.58
CA CYS A 78 -22.98 17.64 15.18
C CYS A 78 -22.38 16.60 14.21
N GLY A 79 -22.00 15.41 14.71
CA GLY A 79 -21.27 14.39 13.97
C GLY A 79 -19.84 14.82 13.63
N VAL A 80 -19.35 14.36 12.47
CA VAL A 80 -17.97 14.61 11.99
C VAL A 80 -17.99 15.44 10.70
N ASP A 81 -17.06 16.39 10.62
CA ASP A 81 -16.82 17.19 9.41
C ASP A 81 -16.05 16.35 8.36
N LEU A 82 -16.80 15.84 7.37
CA LEU A 82 -16.25 15.08 6.24
C LEU A 82 -15.63 15.98 5.14
N GLY A 83 -15.60 17.30 5.34
CA GLY A 83 -14.85 18.26 4.54
C GLY A 83 -13.38 18.40 4.96
N GLN A 84 -13.05 17.96 6.19
CA GLN A 84 -11.71 18.07 6.78
C GLN A 84 -11.13 16.67 7.07
N ILE A 85 -10.81 15.93 6.01
CA ILE A 85 -10.25 14.57 6.15
C ILE A 85 -8.74 14.59 5.90
N MET A 86 -7.99 14.11 6.89
CA MET A 86 -6.59 13.70 6.75
C MET A 86 -6.52 12.17 6.69
N VAL A 87 -5.63 11.64 5.86
CA VAL A 87 -5.28 10.20 5.88
C VAL A 87 -3.81 10.04 6.29
N SER A 88 -3.55 9.07 7.16
CA SER A 88 -2.19 8.74 7.61
C SER A 88 -1.98 7.25 7.53
N GLY A 89 -0.73 6.83 7.29
CA GLY A 89 -0.37 5.43 7.28
C GLY A 89 1.13 5.17 7.27
N GLU A 90 1.52 4.06 7.90
CA GLU A 90 2.90 3.61 8.04
C GLU A 90 3.16 2.39 7.17
N SER A 91 4.29 2.33 6.45
CA SER A 91 4.67 1.18 5.61
C SER A 91 3.52 0.75 4.65
N ALA A 92 2.95 -0.44 4.83
CA ALA A 92 1.79 -0.93 4.09
C ALA A 92 0.50 -0.11 4.34
N GLY A 93 0.33 0.47 5.53
CA GLY A 93 -0.73 1.44 5.79
C GLY A 93 -0.55 2.73 4.98
N GLY A 94 0.70 3.13 4.73
CA GLY A 94 1.04 4.26 3.86
C GLY A 94 0.64 4.01 2.40
N TRP A 95 0.75 2.76 1.92
CA TRP A 95 0.19 2.34 0.64
C TRP A 95 -1.33 2.55 0.61
N LEU A 96 -2.07 2.14 1.65
CA LEU A 96 -3.52 2.31 1.72
C LEU A 96 -3.96 3.78 1.86
N ALA A 97 -3.17 4.62 2.53
CA ALA A 97 -3.40 6.07 2.59
C ALA A 97 -3.30 6.70 1.18
N ILE A 98 -2.32 6.29 0.38
CA ILE A 98 -2.22 6.72 -1.02
C ILE A 98 -3.36 6.18 -1.87
N GLN A 99 -3.69 4.89 -1.74
CA GLN A 99 -4.79 4.30 -2.49
C GLN A 99 -6.12 5.00 -2.22
N SER A 100 -6.36 5.36 -0.96
CA SER A 100 -7.49 6.20 -0.56
C SER A 100 -7.52 7.54 -1.29
N ALA A 101 -6.37 8.22 -1.43
CA ALA A 101 -6.26 9.46 -2.19
C ALA A 101 -6.42 9.28 -3.70
N LEU A 102 -6.03 8.13 -4.24
CA LEU A 102 -6.24 7.79 -5.65
C LEU A 102 -7.73 7.53 -5.97
N MET A 103 -8.46 6.96 -5.01
CA MET A 103 -9.91 6.72 -5.08
C MET A 103 -10.73 8.00 -4.83
N HIS A 104 -10.34 8.81 -3.85
CA HIS A 104 -11.10 9.97 -3.38
C HIS A 104 -10.27 11.27 -3.29
N PRO A 105 -9.63 11.71 -4.39
CA PRO A 105 -8.67 12.82 -4.40
C PRO A 105 -9.24 14.14 -3.88
N ASN A 106 -10.52 14.40 -4.16
CA ASN A 106 -11.18 15.66 -3.81
C ASN A 106 -11.79 15.66 -2.39
N ARG A 107 -11.67 14.55 -1.64
CA ARG A 107 -12.22 14.41 -0.28
C ARG A 107 -11.14 14.48 0.80
N ILE A 108 -9.88 14.35 0.41
CA ILE A 108 -8.73 14.31 1.32
C ILE A 108 -7.99 15.64 1.22
N LYS A 109 -7.74 16.27 2.38
CA LYS A 109 -7.03 17.55 2.49
C LYS A 109 -5.52 17.40 2.52
N VAL A 110 -5.03 16.35 3.18
CA VAL A 110 -3.60 16.05 3.27
C VAL A 110 -3.37 14.59 3.59
N ILE A 111 -2.23 14.08 3.14
CA ILE A 111 -1.73 12.74 3.42
C ILE A 111 -0.45 12.84 4.26
N LEU A 112 -0.35 12.04 5.32
CA LEU A 112 0.89 11.78 6.05
C LEU A 112 1.32 10.32 5.83
N GLY A 113 2.36 10.10 5.03
CA GLY A 113 2.96 8.79 4.81
C GLY A 113 4.26 8.65 5.61
N ILE A 114 4.38 7.59 6.41
CA ILE A 114 5.58 7.33 7.21
C ILE A 114 6.22 6.03 6.69
N PHE A 115 7.46 6.11 6.20
CA PHE A 115 8.17 5.10 5.40
C PHE A 115 7.24 4.29 4.46
N PRO A 116 6.39 4.96 3.66
CA PRO A 116 5.29 4.31 2.96
C PRO A 116 5.76 3.41 1.82
N MET A 117 5.04 2.32 1.59
CA MET A 117 5.24 1.39 0.47
C MET A 117 4.68 1.96 -0.85
N LEU A 118 5.47 2.81 -1.51
CA LEU A 118 4.99 3.63 -2.65
C LEU A 118 5.36 3.10 -4.04
N ASP A 119 6.46 2.36 -4.14
CA ASP A 119 6.94 1.79 -5.39
C ASP A 119 6.97 0.26 -5.30
N LEU A 120 5.78 -0.31 -5.15
CA LEU A 120 5.58 -1.75 -5.02
C LEU A 120 5.95 -2.53 -6.28
N GLY A 121 6.19 -1.83 -7.39
CA GLY A 121 6.58 -2.45 -8.65
C GLY A 121 8.08 -2.67 -8.81
N ASP A 122 8.88 -2.12 -7.90
CA ASP A 122 10.33 -2.30 -7.83
C ASP A 122 10.69 -3.78 -7.59
N GLU A 123 11.82 -4.22 -8.16
CA GLU A 123 12.33 -5.59 -8.00
C GLU A 123 12.50 -5.98 -6.52
N HIS A 124 12.75 -5.01 -5.64
CA HIS A 124 12.77 -5.22 -4.20
C HIS A 124 11.51 -5.90 -3.66
N PHE A 125 10.34 -5.68 -4.26
CA PHE A 125 9.08 -6.29 -3.85
C PHE A 125 8.59 -7.40 -4.80
N THR A 126 9.03 -7.40 -6.07
CA THR A 126 8.45 -8.24 -7.12
C THR A 126 9.44 -9.13 -7.86
N ARG A 127 10.65 -9.37 -7.32
CA ARG A 127 11.58 -10.36 -7.88
C ARG A 127 10.96 -11.75 -8.07
N GLY A 128 10.09 -12.16 -7.14
CA GLY A 128 9.32 -13.41 -7.25
C GLY A 128 8.33 -13.45 -8.43
N GLY A 129 8.07 -12.29 -9.03
CA GLY A 129 7.02 -12.05 -10.02
C GLY A 129 5.77 -11.44 -9.38
N ARG A 130 4.81 -11.12 -10.25
CA ARG A 130 3.46 -10.67 -9.87
C ARG A 130 2.46 -11.71 -10.33
N ARG A 131 1.55 -12.14 -9.46
CA ARG A 131 0.51 -13.12 -9.84
C ARG A 131 -0.72 -12.40 -10.39
N ASN A 132 -1.09 -12.68 -11.64
CA ASN A 132 -2.40 -12.31 -12.16
C ASN A 132 -3.40 -13.39 -11.74
N ILE A 133 -4.48 -13.03 -11.02
CA ILE A 133 -5.49 -14.01 -10.58
C ILE A 133 -6.51 -14.36 -11.69
N ASN A 134 -6.40 -13.77 -12.89
CA ASN A 134 -7.29 -14.06 -14.01
C ASN A 134 -6.62 -14.94 -15.10
N VAL A 135 -6.82 -16.27 -15.05
CA VAL A 135 -7.35 -17.13 -16.14
C VAL A 135 -7.83 -18.46 -15.52
N ASN A 136 -9.06 -18.87 -15.84
CA ASN A 136 -9.64 -20.20 -15.64
C ASN A 136 -8.62 -21.35 -15.57
N THR A 137 -8.48 -21.98 -14.41
CA THR A 137 -8.10 -23.41 -14.37
C THR A 137 -9.35 -24.26 -14.50
N SER A 138 -9.93 -24.27 -15.70
CA SER A 138 -10.78 -25.35 -16.14
C SER A 138 -9.93 -26.32 -16.95
N CYS A 139 -10.03 -27.62 -16.60
CA CYS A 139 -9.67 -28.78 -17.40
C CYS A 139 -8.20 -29.26 -17.32
N LEU A 140 -7.90 -30.05 -16.28
CA LEU A 140 -7.13 -31.28 -16.46
C LEU A 140 -8.12 -32.45 -16.40
N HIS A 141 -8.65 -32.83 -17.56
CA HIS A 141 -9.14 -34.18 -17.78
C HIS A 141 -8.42 -34.75 -18.99
N ASP A 142 -7.78 -35.88 -18.72
CA ASP A 142 -7.07 -36.74 -19.64
C ASP A 142 -8.07 -37.60 -20.45
N GLU A 143 -7.56 -38.21 -21.52
CA GLU A 143 -8.11 -39.28 -22.36
C GLU A 143 -8.94 -38.91 -23.61
N GLY A 144 -8.32 -39.13 -24.79
CA GLY A 144 -9.03 -39.28 -26.07
C GLY A 144 -8.23 -38.96 -27.35
N ALA A 145 -7.19 -39.73 -27.69
CA ALA A 145 -6.60 -39.79 -29.05
C ALA A 145 -7.53 -40.55 -30.03
N PRO A 146 -7.36 -40.57 -31.39
CA PRO A 146 -6.17 -40.31 -32.25
C PRO A 146 -6.46 -39.37 -33.46
N SER A 147 -5.61 -39.01 -34.44
CA SER A 147 -4.33 -39.49 -34.99
C SER A 147 -3.65 -38.41 -35.87
N CYS A 148 -2.38 -38.68 -36.25
CA CYS A 148 -1.65 -38.25 -37.47
C CYS A 148 -0.67 -37.05 -37.43
N THR A 149 0.60 -37.39 -37.12
CA THR A 149 1.87 -37.04 -37.82
C THR A 149 2.23 -35.58 -38.13
N THR A 150 3.25 -35.03 -37.46
CA THR A 150 4.68 -35.14 -37.85
C THR A 150 5.56 -34.47 -36.78
N VAL A 151 6.64 -35.15 -36.41
CA VAL A 151 7.52 -34.83 -35.28
C VAL A 151 8.63 -33.88 -35.72
N ALA A 152 8.71 -32.70 -35.11
CA ALA A 152 9.96 -31.94 -34.99
C ALA A 152 10.51 -32.16 -33.57
N LYS A 153 11.73 -32.67 -33.48
CA LYS A 153 12.40 -33.14 -32.25
C LYS A 153 12.84 -31.93 -31.42
N VAL A 154 12.11 -31.59 -30.36
CA VAL A 154 12.54 -30.62 -29.33
C VAL A 154 13.51 -31.32 -28.37
N PRO A 155 14.63 -30.70 -27.94
CA PRO A 155 15.54 -31.32 -27.00
C PRO A 155 14.85 -31.48 -25.64
N THR A 156 14.88 -32.69 -25.11
CA THR A 156 14.44 -33.04 -23.76
C THR A 156 15.41 -32.47 -22.72
N SER A 157 15.26 -31.20 -22.35
CA SER A 157 15.82 -30.71 -21.08
C SER A 157 14.82 -30.98 -19.96
N THR A 158 15.23 -31.80 -19.00
CA THR A 158 14.50 -32.19 -17.79
C THR A 158 13.89 -30.97 -17.07
N PRO A 159 12.58 -30.95 -16.76
CA PRO A 159 11.94 -29.80 -16.08
C PRO A 159 12.58 -29.46 -14.73
N SER A 160 13.20 -30.45 -14.07
CA SER A 160 13.85 -30.27 -12.76
C SER A 160 15.06 -29.33 -12.79
N LYS A 161 15.82 -29.22 -13.89
CA LYS A 161 17.04 -28.37 -13.92
C LYS A 161 16.73 -26.88 -14.10
N LEU A 162 15.67 -26.55 -14.84
CA LEU A 162 15.23 -25.17 -15.04
C LEU A 162 14.60 -24.61 -13.76
N LEU A 163 13.74 -25.40 -13.11
CA LEU A 163 13.19 -25.11 -11.79
C LEU A 163 14.27 -25.00 -10.71
N LEU A 164 15.26 -25.92 -10.69
CA LEU A 164 16.40 -25.79 -9.78
C LEU A 164 17.21 -24.50 -10.04
N ARG A 165 17.42 -24.14 -11.31
CA ARG A 165 18.20 -22.96 -11.67
C ARG A 165 17.48 -21.65 -11.29
N GLU A 166 16.18 -21.55 -11.56
CA GLU A 166 15.36 -20.40 -11.14
C GLU A 166 15.29 -20.27 -9.62
N THR A 167 15.19 -21.39 -8.89
CA THR A 167 15.20 -21.39 -7.41
C THR A 167 16.56 -21.02 -6.84
N THR A 168 17.67 -21.49 -7.42
CA THR A 168 19.02 -21.08 -7.01
C THR A 168 19.32 -19.62 -7.33
N ASP A 169 18.86 -19.12 -8.49
CA ASP A 169 19.06 -17.71 -8.87
C ASP A 169 18.25 -16.79 -7.95
N ARG A 170 17.01 -17.15 -7.59
CA ARG A 170 16.19 -16.41 -6.61
C ARG A 170 16.81 -16.36 -5.21
N ALA A 171 17.33 -17.49 -4.72
CA ALA A 171 17.99 -17.57 -3.42
C ALA A 171 19.29 -16.72 -3.35
N SER A 172 20.03 -16.63 -4.46
CA SER A 172 21.30 -15.87 -4.52
C SER A 172 21.13 -14.35 -4.44
N GLN A 173 19.92 -13.83 -4.69
CA GLN A 173 19.65 -12.39 -4.73
C GLN A 173 18.99 -11.86 -3.44
N ALA A 174 18.61 -12.73 -2.52
CA ALA A 174 17.90 -12.36 -1.30
C ALA A 174 18.71 -11.36 -0.45
N LYS A 175 18.02 -10.39 0.16
CA LYS A 175 18.64 -9.28 0.89
C LYS A 175 18.53 -9.46 2.38
N GLN A 176 19.58 -9.11 3.12
CA GLN A 176 19.52 -9.01 4.58
C GLN A 176 18.74 -7.75 4.99
N ILE A 177 17.94 -7.88 6.05
CA ILE A 177 17.21 -6.76 6.68
C ILE A 177 17.90 -6.49 8.01
N VAL A 178 18.24 -5.23 8.26
CA VAL A 178 18.93 -4.85 9.51
C VAL A 178 18.05 -5.15 10.71
N GLY A 179 18.63 -5.73 11.75
CA GLY A 179 17.91 -6.18 12.95
C GLY A 179 17.31 -7.59 12.84
N VAL A 180 17.37 -8.23 11.67
CA VAL A 180 16.99 -9.64 11.47
C VAL A 180 18.27 -10.46 11.31
N GLY A 181 18.56 -11.34 12.27
CA GLY A 181 19.86 -11.99 12.39
C GLY A 181 20.26 -12.89 11.21
N ALA A 182 19.30 -13.55 10.55
CA ALA A 182 19.57 -14.47 9.44
C ALA A 182 18.56 -14.30 8.31
N LEU A 183 18.95 -14.75 7.10
CA LEU A 183 18.04 -14.88 5.98
C LEU A 183 17.02 -15.97 6.31
N LEU A 184 15.73 -15.62 6.33
CA LEU A 184 14.65 -16.58 6.54
C LEU A 184 14.49 -17.48 5.32
N ASP A 185 14.07 -18.71 5.52
CA ASP A 185 13.89 -19.68 4.44
C ASP A 185 12.71 -19.27 3.53
N ALA A 186 12.92 -19.25 2.22
CA ALA A 186 11.86 -18.93 1.25
C ALA A 186 10.67 -19.91 1.32
N ARG A 187 10.87 -21.13 1.85
CA ARG A 187 9.80 -22.11 2.08
C ARG A 187 8.71 -21.61 3.01
N ILE A 188 9.01 -20.68 3.92
CA ILE A 188 8.01 -20.03 4.77
C ILE A 188 6.93 -19.38 3.89
N ILE A 189 7.33 -18.73 2.79
CA ILE A 189 6.41 -18.07 1.86
C ILE A 189 5.56 -19.12 1.13
N ASP A 190 6.19 -20.19 0.64
CA ASP A 190 5.51 -21.26 -0.10
C ASP A 190 4.48 -22.00 0.76
N GLU A 191 4.81 -22.28 2.02
CA GLU A 191 3.91 -22.91 2.99
C GLU A 191 2.67 -22.04 3.27
N HIS A 192 2.86 -20.74 3.46
CA HIS A 192 1.78 -19.78 3.66
C HIS A 192 0.90 -19.62 2.42
N ILE A 193 1.50 -19.55 1.22
CA ILE A 193 0.76 -19.53 -0.04
C ILE A 193 -0.09 -20.80 -0.20
N ALA A 194 0.50 -21.97 0.06
CA ALA A 194 -0.19 -23.24 -0.06
C ALA A 194 -1.31 -23.37 0.99
N ALA A 195 -1.09 -22.90 2.22
CA ALA A 195 -2.11 -22.87 3.27
C ALA A 195 -3.29 -21.97 2.89
N ALA A 196 -3.02 -20.76 2.39
CA ALA A 196 -4.06 -19.83 1.94
C ALA A 196 -4.85 -20.39 0.75
N ALA A 197 -4.18 -21.06 -0.20
CA ALA A 197 -4.85 -21.71 -1.33
C ALA A 197 -5.77 -22.85 -0.87
N ARG A 198 -5.31 -23.69 0.07
CA ARG A 198 -6.13 -24.76 0.68
C ARG A 198 -7.37 -24.18 1.37
N ALA A 199 -7.20 -23.14 2.20
CA ALA A 199 -8.32 -22.48 2.87
C ALA A 199 -9.37 -21.98 1.86
N ARG A 200 -8.95 -21.26 0.82
CA ARG A 200 -9.85 -20.79 -0.25
C ARG A 200 -10.60 -21.92 -0.98
N SER A 201 -9.94 -23.04 -1.23
CA SER A 201 -10.57 -24.20 -1.88
C SER A 201 -11.64 -24.87 -1.02
N THR A 202 -11.44 -24.91 0.31
CA THR A 202 -12.40 -25.51 1.25
C THR A 202 -13.65 -24.65 1.47
N HIS A 203 -13.62 -23.35 1.11
CA HIS A 203 -14.79 -22.47 1.20
C HIS A 203 -15.82 -22.69 0.11
N HIS A 204 -15.40 -23.21 -1.06
CA HIS A 204 -16.35 -23.58 -2.13
C HIS A 204 -17.24 -24.78 -1.77
N THR A 205 -16.93 -25.52 -0.69
CA THR A 205 -17.72 -26.67 -0.20
C THR A 205 -18.45 -26.41 1.12
N GLY A 206 -18.68 -25.14 1.51
CA GLY A 206 -19.64 -24.80 2.56
C GLY A 206 -19.12 -24.65 4.00
N GLY A 207 -17.81 -24.65 4.24
CA GLY A 207 -17.22 -24.28 5.53
C GLY A 207 -16.67 -22.85 5.47
N GLY A 208 -17.17 -21.91 6.25
CA GLY A 208 -16.72 -20.51 6.23
C GLY A 208 -15.29 -20.34 6.76
N GLY A 209 -14.44 -19.67 5.98
CA GLY A 209 -13.09 -19.31 6.40
C GLY A 209 -13.07 -18.05 7.20
N GLY A 210 -12.22 -18.06 8.23
CA GLY A 210 -12.00 -16.87 9.03
C GLY A 210 -11.46 -15.74 8.15
N VAL A 211 -12.21 -14.64 8.07
CA VAL A 211 -11.69 -13.33 7.69
C VAL A 211 -10.63 -12.96 8.71
N ILE A 212 -9.37 -12.80 8.27
CA ILE A 212 -8.27 -12.38 9.15
C ILE A 212 -7.99 -10.90 8.87
N SER A 213 -8.39 -10.06 9.81
CA SER A 213 -8.18 -8.61 9.76
C SER A 213 -7.33 -8.08 10.92
N SER A 214 -6.95 -8.93 11.88
CA SER A 214 -6.01 -8.61 12.95
C SER A 214 -5.20 -9.85 13.33
N VAL A 215 -3.89 -9.69 13.47
CA VAL A 215 -2.97 -10.72 13.96
C VAL A 215 -2.03 -10.10 14.98
N THR A 216 -2.09 -10.61 16.22
CA THR A 216 -1.18 -10.18 17.28
C THR A 216 0.24 -10.65 16.96
N PRO A 217 1.25 -9.75 17.03
CA PRO A 217 2.65 -10.15 16.96
C PRO A 217 2.94 -11.27 17.97
N PRO A 218 3.76 -12.28 17.64
CA PRO A 218 4.66 -12.35 16.49
C PRO A 218 4.15 -13.20 15.31
N ALA A 219 2.89 -13.63 15.29
CA ALA A 219 2.44 -14.76 14.47
C ALA A 219 2.61 -14.61 12.93
N ARG A 220 2.96 -13.43 12.40
CA ARG A 220 3.22 -13.18 10.96
C ARG A 220 4.50 -12.41 10.65
N ALA A 221 5.32 -12.12 11.65
CA ALA A 221 6.53 -11.32 11.45
C ALA A 221 7.49 -12.02 10.50
N GLU A 222 7.62 -13.35 10.64
CA GLU A 222 8.49 -14.17 9.80
C GLU A 222 8.02 -14.20 8.34
N LEU A 223 6.72 -14.34 8.08
CA LEU A 223 6.20 -14.30 6.71
C LEU A 223 6.50 -12.96 6.06
N SER A 224 6.18 -11.85 6.73
CA SER A 224 6.38 -10.53 6.16
C SER A 224 7.86 -10.22 5.91
N LEU A 225 8.73 -10.58 6.86
CA LEU A 225 10.18 -10.44 6.67
C LEU A 225 10.70 -11.31 5.53
N ALA A 226 10.26 -12.57 5.42
CA ALA A 226 10.65 -13.43 4.32
C ALA A 226 10.20 -12.84 2.97
N LEU A 227 8.98 -12.30 2.87
CA LEU A 227 8.49 -11.66 1.64
C LEU A 227 9.40 -10.51 1.18
N PHE A 228 9.88 -9.68 2.12
CA PHE A 228 10.79 -8.58 1.81
C PHE A 228 12.22 -9.05 1.50
N GLN A 229 12.77 -10.00 2.27
CA GLN A 229 14.09 -10.56 2.03
C GLN A 229 14.20 -11.21 0.64
N HIS A 230 13.13 -11.87 0.19
CA HIS A 230 13.09 -12.59 -1.09
C HIS A 230 12.45 -11.81 -2.24
N GLY A 231 11.90 -10.61 -1.98
CA GLY A 231 11.18 -9.81 -2.98
C GLY A 231 9.99 -10.53 -3.60
N ARG A 232 9.20 -11.23 -2.79
CA ARG A 232 8.07 -12.07 -3.24
C ARG A 232 6.69 -11.50 -2.86
N LEU A 233 6.63 -10.24 -2.44
CA LEU A 233 5.37 -9.58 -2.08
C LEU A 233 4.38 -9.58 -3.26
N GLY A 234 4.85 -9.34 -4.49
CA GLY A 234 4.02 -9.35 -5.70
C GLY A 234 3.28 -10.68 -5.96
N GLU A 235 3.75 -11.79 -5.42
CA GLU A 235 3.07 -13.09 -5.55
C GLU A 235 1.79 -13.18 -4.71
N LEU A 236 1.72 -12.41 -3.62
CA LEU A 236 0.56 -12.34 -2.72
C LEU A 236 -0.31 -11.12 -3.00
N LEU A 237 0.32 -10.00 -3.34
CA LEU A 237 -0.38 -8.74 -3.59
C LEU A 237 -1.28 -8.85 -4.82
N GLY A 238 -0.79 -9.42 -5.92
CA GLY A 238 -1.48 -9.47 -7.22
C GLY A 238 -0.68 -8.75 -8.31
N GLY A 239 -1.12 -8.84 -9.56
CA GLY A 239 -0.45 -8.26 -10.73
C GLY A 239 -1.21 -7.11 -11.38
N GLU A 240 -2.39 -6.79 -10.85
CA GLU A 240 -3.27 -5.75 -11.32
C GLU A 240 -2.64 -4.37 -11.06
N ARG A 241 -2.55 -3.54 -12.11
CA ARG A 241 -1.88 -2.22 -12.06
C ARG A 241 -2.43 -1.30 -10.96
N GLU A 242 -3.71 -1.42 -10.62
CA GLU A 242 -4.34 -0.62 -9.56
C GLU A 242 -3.75 -0.85 -8.17
N LEU A 243 -3.04 -1.95 -7.96
CA LEU A 243 -2.33 -2.25 -6.71
C LEU A 243 -1.03 -1.43 -6.57
N TYR A 244 -0.54 -0.83 -7.66
CA TYR A 244 0.77 -0.20 -7.77
C TYR A 244 0.63 1.32 -7.94
N PRO A 245 0.77 2.13 -6.87
CA PRO A 245 0.44 3.56 -6.92
C PRO A 245 1.19 4.37 -7.97
N LEU A 246 2.46 4.07 -8.23
CA LEU A 246 3.22 4.71 -9.30
C LEU A 246 2.61 4.45 -10.68
N GLU A 247 2.22 3.21 -10.97
CA GLU A 247 1.62 2.83 -12.24
C GLU A 247 0.25 3.52 -12.41
N VAL A 248 -0.53 3.62 -11.33
CA VAL A 248 -1.80 4.37 -11.35
C VAL A 248 -1.56 5.85 -11.66
N LEU A 249 -0.51 6.48 -11.13
CA LEU A 249 -0.17 7.88 -11.46
C LEU A 249 0.26 8.03 -12.92
N GLU A 250 1.03 7.09 -13.45
CA GLU A 250 1.43 7.07 -14.86
C GLU A 250 0.21 6.96 -15.79
N ASP A 251 -0.75 6.10 -15.43
CA ASP A 251 -1.99 5.94 -16.18
C ASP A 251 -2.82 7.23 -16.14
N LYS A 252 -2.98 7.85 -14.97
CA LYS A 252 -3.67 9.15 -14.83
C LYS A 252 -2.99 10.26 -15.64
N MET A 253 -1.67 10.34 -15.62
CA MET A 253 -0.90 11.30 -16.42
C MET A 253 -1.11 11.07 -17.92
N THR A 254 -1.06 9.81 -18.36
CA THR A 254 -1.28 9.43 -19.75
C THR A 254 -2.69 9.81 -20.22
N MET A 255 -3.70 9.55 -19.39
CA MET A 255 -5.09 9.95 -19.66
C MET A 255 -5.24 11.47 -19.76
N MET A 256 -4.59 12.23 -18.87
CA MET A 256 -4.61 13.69 -18.89
C MET A 256 -4.00 14.25 -20.18
N MET A 257 -2.86 13.71 -20.63
CA MET A 257 -2.20 14.13 -21.85
C MET A 257 -3.03 13.83 -23.11
N ARG A 258 -3.63 12.64 -23.20
CA ARG A 258 -4.53 12.28 -24.31
C ARG A 258 -5.71 13.23 -24.44
N ARG A 259 -6.37 13.54 -23.30
CA ARG A 259 -7.51 14.46 -23.27
C ARG A 259 -7.15 15.87 -23.68
N ARG A 260 -5.92 16.33 -23.41
CA ARG A 260 -5.44 17.64 -23.88
C ARG A 260 -5.34 17.70 -25.41
N CYS A 261 -4.98 16.59 -26.06
CA CYS A 261 -5.00 16.49 -27.52
C CYS A 261 -6.44 16.48 -28.08
N ASP A 262 -7.39 15.90 -27.34
CA ASP A 262 -8.79 15.79 -27.77
C ASP A 262 -9.64 17.04 -27.43
N ALA A 263 -9.25 17.81 -26.40
CA ALA A 263 -9.98 18.98 -25.88
C ALA A 263 -9.88 20.25 -26.74
N ALA A 264 -9.38 20.14 -27.98
CA ALA A 264 -9.69 21.12 -29.02
C ALA A 264 -11.20 21.19 -29.34
N GLY A 265 -12.00 20.24 -28.85
CA GLY A 265 -13.47 20.27 -28.92
C GLY A 265 -14.15 20.01 -27.57
N GLY A 266 -14.37 21.06 -26.77
CA GLY A 266 -15.50 21.19 -25.83
C GLY A 266 -15.94 19.99 -24.97
N GLY A 267 -15.02 19.14 -24.51
CA GLY A 267 -15.33 17.87 -23.84
C GLY A 267 -15.71 17.99 -22.36
N ASN A 268 -16.70 17.17 -21.97
CA ASN A 268 -17.39 17.11 -20.68
C ASN A 268 -16.48 16.98 -19.42
N LYS A 269 -16.86 17.67 -18.33
CA LYS A 269 -16.22 17.75 -16.99
C LYS A 269 -16.21 16.39 -16.25
N THR A 270 -15.49 15.41 -16.76
CA THR A 270 -15.29 14.12 -16.06
C THR A 270 -14.16 14.22 -15.03
N SER A 271 -14.31 13.49 -13.91
CA SER A 271 -13.52 13.51 -12.67
C SER A 271 -12.07 14.00 -12.81
N ARG A 272 -11.81 15.22 -12.34
CA ARG A 272 -10.47 15.79 -12.21
C ARG A 272 -9.72 15.08 -11.08
N PHE A 273 -8.51 14.62 -11.36
CA PHE A 273 -7.59 14.12 -10.35
C PHE A 273 -6.60 15.23 -10.00
N LEU A 274 -6.87 15.95 -8.92
CA LEU A 274 -5.90 16.84 -8.29
C LEU A 274 -5.28 16.09 -7.11
N PRO A 275 -3.98 15.73 -7.14
CA PRO A 275 -3.36 15.06 -6.02
C PRO A 275 -3.40 15.96 -4.78
N PRO A 276 -3.89 15.50 -3.63
CA PRO A 276 -3.84 16.28 -2.39
C PRO A 276 -2.39 16.45 -1.91
N PRO A 277 -2.14 17.45 -1.06
CA PRO A 277 -0.87 17.60 -0.38
C PRO A 277 -0.39 16.31 0.31
N LEU A 278 0.89 15.99 0.13
CA LEU A 278 1.51 14.76 0.61
C LEU A 278 2.78 15.07 1.40
N CYS A 279 2.79 14.72 2.68
CA CYS A 279 4.00 14.66 3.49
C CYS A 279 4.49 13.21 3.57
N VAL A 280 5.77 12.97 3.28
CA VAL A 280 6.43 11.67 3.44
C VAL A 280 7.61 11.83 4.39
N ILE A 281 7.65 11.04 5.46
CA ILE A 281 8.79 10.90 6.38
C ILE A 281 9.44 9.55 6.10
N HIS A 282 10.75 9.49 5.84
CA HIS A 282 11.41 8.23 5.50
C HIS A 282 12.89 8.19 5.93
N GLY A 283 13.29 7.08 6.56
CA GLY A 283 14.67 6.74 6.86
C GLY A 283 15.50 6.52 5.60
N THR A 284 16.70 7.08 5.49
CA THR A 284 17.54 6.90 4.30
C THR A 284 18.17 5.52 4.23
N ASP A 285 18.19 4.81 5.34
CA ASP A 285 18.86 3.53 5.50
C ASP A 285 17.85 2.37 5.54
N ASP A 286 16.55 2.63 5.32
CA ASP A 286 15.47 1.66 5.41
C ASP A 286 15.69 0.44 4.49
N THR A 287 16.01 -0.70 5.11
CA THR A 287 16.25 -1.97 4.44
C THR A 287 14.99 -2.77 4.14
N VAL A 288 13.84 -2.42 4.72
CA VAL A 288 12.55 -3.09 4.51
C VAL A 288 11.81 -2.45 3.34
N VAL A 289 11.72 -1.13 3.33
CA VAL A 289 11.04 -0.32 2.30
C VAL A 289 12.04 0.68 1.73
N PRO A 290 12.60 0.48 0.53
CA PRO A 290 13.64 1.35 0.01
C PRO A 290 13.18 2.79 -0.19
N VAL A 291 13.90 3.75 0.41
CA VAL A 291 13.65 5.19 0.29
C VAL A 291 13.60 5.70 -1.15
N GLN A 292 14.20 4.97 -2.10
CA GLN A 292 14.21 5.35 -3.51
C GLN A 292 12.81 5.29 -4.13
N GLY A 293 11.95 4.39 -3.66
CA GLY A 293 10.54 4.36 -4.03
C GLY A 293 9.82 5.65 -3.63
N SER A 294 10.06 6.13 -2.40
CA SER A 294 9.51 7.42 -1.94
C SER A 294 10.02 8.60 -2.77
N ARG A 295 11.31 8.64 -3.10
CA ARG A 295 11.87 9.68 -3.98
C ARG A 295 11.21 9.69 -5.36
N ARG A 296 11.03 8.52 -5.99
CA ARG A 296 10.38 8.41 -7.31
C ARG A 296 8.91 8.81 -7.24
N PHE A 297 8.19 8.31 -6.25
CA PHE A 297 6.77 8.60 -6.05
C PHE A 297 6.50 10.08 -5.78
N CYS A 298 7.23 10.72 -4.86
CA CYS A 298 7.07 12.15 -4.57
C CYS A 298 7.28 13.01 -5.83
N ARG A 299 8.27 12.69 -6.66
CA ARG A 299 8.47 13.39 -7.95
C ARG A 299 7.30 13.17 -8.92
N ALA A 300 6.81 11.94 -9.03
CA ALA A 300 5.66 11.62 -9.88
C ALA A 300 4.38 12.34 -9.40
N TRP A 301 4.14 12.37 -8.09
CA TRP A 301 3.02 13.05 -7.46
C TRP A 301 3.02 14.55 -7.75
N GLU A 302 4.17 15.21 -7.52
CA GLU A 302 4.33 16.63 -7.80
C GLU A 302 4.19 16.94 -9.30
N LYS A 303 4.75 16.10 -10.18
CA LYS A 303 4.59 16.23 -11.63
C LYS A 303 3.12 16.14 -12.05
N THR A 304 2.37 15.19 -11.50
CA THR A 304 0.92 15.02 -11.76
C THR A 304 0.12 16.22 -11.28
N TRP A 305 0.45 16.76 -10.10
CA TRP A 305 -0.20 17.96 -9.60
C TRP A 305 0.07 19.17 -10.51
N ARG A 306 1.34 19.41 -10.89
CA ARG A 306 1.69 20.51 -11.80
C ARG A 306 0.99 20.38 -13.15
N ALA A 307 0.91 19.16 -13.70
CA ALA A 307 0.19 18.90 -14.94
C ALA A 307 -1.31 19.23 -14.81
N GLN A 308 -1.95 18.83 -13.71
CA GLN A 308 -3.36 19.16 -13.47
C GLN A 308 -3.58 20.67 -13.33
N GLN A 309 -2.72 21.39 -12.60
CA GLN A 309 -2.82 22.85 -12.46
C GLN A 309 -2.75 23.57 -13.81
N LEU A 310 -1.84 23.13 -14.68
CA LEU A 310 -1.73 23.64 -16.04
C LEU A 310 -2.95 23.31 -16.90
N CYS A 311 -3.57 22.13 -16.73
CA CYS A 311 -4.83 21.79 -17.39
C CYS A 311 -5.99 22.67 -16.89
N ASP A 312 -5.95 23.09 -15.63
CA ASP A 312 -6.96 23.95 -15.01
C ASP A 312 -6.72 25.46 -15.31
N GLY A 313 -5.72 25.80 -16.12
CA GLY A 313 -5.40 27.19 -16.48
C GLY A 313 -4.84 28.01 -15.33
N ARG A 314 -4.39 27.37 -14.25
CA ARG A 314 -3.79 28.03 -13.09
C ARG A 314 -2.29 28.25 -13.31
N ALA A 315 -1.78 29.37 -12.82
CA ALA A 315 -0.36 29.69 -12.91
C ALA A 315 0.47 28.69 -12.09
N ILE A 316 1.63 28.27 -12.63
CA ILE A 316 2.59 27.45 -11.89
C ILE A 316 3.10 28.29 -10.71
N GLY A 317 2.72 27.92 -9.48
CA GLY A 317 3.12 28.62 -8.25
C GLY A 317 1.96 29.03 -7.35
N ASP A 318 0.73 29.03 -7.87
CA ASP A 318 -0.46 29.37 -7.10
C ASP A 318 -0.89 28.16 -6.24
N GLY A 319 -0.49 28.13 -4.96
CA GLY A 319 -0.89 27.07 -4.01
C GLY A 319 0.23 26.41 -3.16
N GLY A 320 1.46 26.90 -3.22
CA GLY A 320 2.57 26.38 -2.40
C GLY A 320 3.00 24.95 -2.75
N ALA A 321 3.94 24.39 -1.98
CA ALA A 321 4.42 23.03 -2.21
C ALA A 321 3.31 21.99 -1.92
N VAL A 322 3.07 21.07 -2.87
CA VAL A 322 2.14 19.94 -2.72
C VAL A 322 2.81 18.70 -2.13
N VAL A 323 4.14 18.62 -2.15
CA VAL A 323 4.89 17.52 -1.55
C VAL A 323 5.88 18.05 -0.53
N LYS A 324 5.91 17.42 0.65
CA LYS A 324 6.98 17.56 1.64
C LYS A 324 7.64 16.20 1.83
N LEU A 325 8.86 16.03 1.35
CA LEU A 325 9.64 14.80 1.53
C LEU A 325 10.72 15.04 2.60
N VAL A 326 10.52 14.47 3.78
CA VAL A 326 11.43 14.55 4.92
C VAL A 326 12.26 13.27 4.98
N LEU A 327 13.56 13.41 4.79
CA LEU A 327 14.50 12.29 4.80
C LEU A 327 15.49 12.45 5.96
N ARG A 328 15.70 11.38 6.70
CA ARG A 328 16.58 11.34 7.87
C ARG A 328 17.39 10.05 7.88
N PRO A 329 18.63 10.04 8.41
CA PRO A 329 19.31 8.80 8.72
C PRO A 329 18.46 7.94 9.65
N GLY A 330 18.39 6.64 9.40
CA GLY A 330 17.54 5.71 10.15
C GLY A 330 16.99 4.55 9.32
N GLU A 331 16.76 3.44 10.02
CA GLU A 331 16.12 2.22 9.51
C GLU A 331 14.59 2.32 9.48
N HIS A 332 13.95 1.24 9.05
CA HIS A 332 12.49 1.11 9.07
C HIS A 332 11.90 1.42 10.46
N GLY A 333 11.01 2.41 10.54
CA GLY A 333 10.40 2.82 11.81
C GLY A 333 11.31 3.66 12.73
N PHE A 334 12.37 4.30 12.21
CA PHE A 334 13.30 5.14 12.99
C PHE A 334 12.62 6.25 13.80
N GLU A 335 11.53 6.81 13.28
CA GLU A 335 10.75 7.90 13.86
C GLU A 335 10.04 7.53 15.16
N ALA A 336 9.92 6.26 15.53
CA ALA A 336 9.40 5.88 16.86
C ALA A 336 10.20 6.50 18.01
N THR A 337 11.47 6.77 17.76
CA THR A 337 12.37 7.35 18.74
C THR A 337 12.39 8.88 18.72
N ALA A 338 11.66 9.48 17.77
CA ALA A 338 11.60 10.93 17.60
C ALA A 338 10.42 11.54 18.36
N SER A 339 10.59 12.79 18.80
CA SER A 339 9.54 13.55 19.49
C SER A 339 9.43 14.97 18.96
N GLU A 340 8.24 15.58 18.94
CA GLU A 340 8.08 16.97 18.48
C GLU A 340 8.83 17.99 19.34
N GLU A 341 9.09 17.64 20.59
CA GLU A 341 9.80 18.49 21.56
C GLU A 341 11.29 18.56 21.25
N GLU A 342 11.90 17.41 20.98
CA GLU A 342 13.35 17.28 20.78
C GLU A 342 13.74 17.36 19.28
N ASP A 343 12.87 16.89 18.39
CA ASP A 343 13.11 16.78 16.96
C ASP A 343 12.39 17.86 16.16
N GLY A 344 13.09 18.99 15.94
CA GLY A 344 12.57 20.11 15.16
C GLY A 344 12.12 19.73 13.74
N TRP A 345 12.71 18.70 13.13
CA TRP A 345 12.31 18.21 11.81
C TRP A 345 10.93 17.54 11.81
N LEU A 346 10.58 16.83 12.89
CA LEU A 346 9.28 16.16 13.03
C LEU A 346 8.21 17.20 13.27
N ARG A 347 8.47 18.15 14.18
CA ARG A 347 7.60 19.30 14.44
C ARG A 347 7.31 20.10 13.17
N GLU A 348 8.33 20.35 12.35
CA GLU A 348 8.16 21.08 11.08
C GLU A 348 7.35 20.28 10.04
N ALA A 349 7.48 18.95 10.02
CA ALA A 349 6.70 18.08 9.15
C ALA A 349 5.22 18.07 9.56
N LEU A 350 4.95 17.87 10.85
CA LEU A 350 3.60 17.83 11.39
C LEU A 350 2.91 19.19 11.31
N GLY A 351 3.62 20.30 11.59
CA GLY A 351 3.09 21.65 11.36
C GLY A 351 2.69 21.89 9.91
N TRP A 352 3.49 21.43 8.94
CA TRP A 352 3.15 21.54 7.52
C TRP A 352 1.89 20.75 7.14
N VAL A 353 1.69 19.58 7.75
CA VAL A 353 0.48 18.75 7.58
C VAL A 353 -0.72 19.47 8.21
N ALA A 354 -0.55 20.00 9.42
CA ALA A 354 -1.57 20.72 10.15
C ALA A 354 -2.11 21.92 9.39
N ASP A 355 -1.22 22.76 8.86
CA ASP A 355 -1.58 23.95 8.10
C ASP A 355 -2.48 23.63 6.90
N ARG A 356 -2.28 22.47 6.26
CA ARG A 356 -3.04 22.03 5.07
C ARG A 356 -4.32 21.29 5.41
N TRP A 357 -4.32 20.58 6.53
CA TRP A 357 -5.53 19.93 6.99
C TRP A 357 -6.55 20.94 7.49
N LEU A 358 -6.10 22.00 8.18
CA LEU A 358 -6.98 22.96 8.83
C LEU A 358 -7.34 24.18 7.96
N SER A 359 -6.71 24.34 6.79
CA SER A 359 -7.06 25.35 5.77
C SER A 359 -8.34 24.98 5.01
#